data_AF-A0A7K3ERD0-F1
#
_entry.id   AF-A0A7K3ERD0-F1
#
_cell.length_a   1.000
_cell.length_b   1.000
_cell.length_c   1.000
_cell.angle_alpha   90.00
_cell.angle_beta   90.00
_cell.angle_gamma   90.00
#
_symmetry.space_group_name_H-M   'P 1'
#
loop_
_entity.id
_entity.type
_entity.pdbx_description
1 polymer ?
#
loop_
_entity_poly.entity_id
_entity_poly.type
_entity_poly.pdbx_seq_one_letter_code
_entity_poly.pdbx_strand_id
1 'polypeptide(L)'
;LGVALVVGAWGQVGVLGFAVGREALPGVLAEKYREPWEGYGWITPWVGYGDVVMAREFPSRLIPATGAYTVAPGYTDFFLDDEGERVGAVRRYFSVGV
;
A
#
# COMPACT_ATOMS: atom_id res chain seq x y z
N LEU A 1 23.15 11.89 17.43
CA LEU A 1 22.74 11.92 16.00
C LEU A 1 22.98 10.59 15.30
N GLY A 2 24.21 10.05 15.29
CA GLY A 2 24.52 8.80 14.56
C GLY A 2 23.62 7.60 14.89
N VAL A 3 23.35 7.35 16.18
CA VAL A 3 22.44 6.27 16.61
C VAL A 3 21.02 6.47 16.07
N ALA A 4 20.50 7.70 16.10
CA ALA A 4 19.16 8.00 15.59
C ALA A 4 19.05 7.77 14.07
N LEU A 5 20.09 8.11 13.31
CA LEU A 5 20.15 7.84 11.87
C LEU A 5 20.17 6.34 11.56
N VAL A 6 20.93 5.56 12.34
CA VAL A 6 20.98 4.09 12.20
C VAL A 6 19.61 3.46 12.49
N VAL A 7 18.95 3.90 13.57
CA VAL A 7 17.60 3.41 13.92
C VAL A 7 16.58 3.79 12.84
N GLY A 8 16.65 5.01 12.31
CA GLY A 8 15.81 5.46 11.19
C GLY A 8 16.03 4.61 9.93
N ALA A 9 17.28 4.44 9.52
CA ALA A 9 17.64 3.61 8.35
C ALA A 9 17.20 2.15 8.52
N TRP A 10 17.35 1.59 9.73
CA TRP A 10 16.87 0.25 10.05
C TRP A 10 15.34 0.15 9.95
N GLY A 11 14.60 1.14 10.45
CA GLY A 11 13.15 1.20 10.36
C GLY A 11 12.64 1.35 8.93
N GLN A 12 13.39 2.05 8.07
CA GLN A 12 12.99 2.39 6.71
C GLN A 12 13.73 1.58 5.63
N VAL A 13 14.31 0.43 5.98
CA VAL A 13 15.16 -0.36 5.08
C VAL A 13 14.48 -0.75 3.77
N GLY A 14 13.16 -0.97 3.77
CA GLY A 14 12.39 -1.28 2.56
C GLY A 14 12.38 -0.11 1.57
N VAL A 15 12.18 1.12 2.07
CA VAL A 15 12.19 2.34 1.25
C VAL A 15 13.60 2.62 0.73
N LEU A 16 14.60 2.48 1.61
CA LEU A 16 16.01 2.69 1.22
C LEU A 16 16.44 1.70 0.16
N GLY A 17 16.21 0.40 0.37
CA GLY A 17 16.58 -0.64 -0.60
C GLY A 17 15.83 -0.51 -1.93
N PHE A 18 14.58 -0.05 -1.92
CA PHE A 18 13.87 0.26 -3.16
C PHE A 18 14.50 1.43 -3.92
N ALA A 19 14.94 2.47 -3.21
CA ALA A 19 15.51 3.67 -3.84
C ALA A 19 16.94 3.49 -4.36
N VAL A 20 17.80 2.77 -3.62
CA VAL A 20 19.23 2.65 -3.96
C VAL A 20 19.66 1.26 -4.43
N GLY A 21 18.76 0.28 -4.41
CA GLY A 21 19.09 -1.12 -4.66
C GLY A 21 19.71 -1.81 -3.45
N ARG A 22 19.62 -3.14 -3.40
CA ARG A 22 20.11 -3.94 -2.27
C ARG A 22 21.63 -3.85 -2.12
N GLU A 23 22.33 -3.77 -3.24
CA GLU A 23 23.79 -3.79 -3.34
C GLU A 23 24.43 -2.52 -2.73
N ALA A 24 23.69 -1.42 -2.72
CA ALA A 24 24.11 -0.16 -2.11
C ALA A 24 23.84 -0.10 -0.60
N LEU A 25 23.15 -1.09 -0.02
CA LEU A 25 22.87 -1.13 1.41
C LEU A 25 24.05 -1.72 2.19
N PRO A 26 24.38 -1.15 3.38
CA PRO A 26 25.26 -1.81 4.35
C PRO A 26 24.76 -3.23 4.68
N GLY A 27 25.66 -4.20 4.88
CA GLY A 27 25.31 -5.63 5.00
C GLY A 27 24.14 -5.93 5.95
N VAL A 28 24.15 -5.34 7.15
CA VAL A 28 23.10 -5.49 8.16
C VAL A 28 21.72 -5.00 7.66
N LEU A 29 21.69 -3.97 6.82
CA LEU A 29 20.47 -3.49 6.16
C LEU A 29 20.11 -4.34 4.93
N ALA A 30 21.10 -4.76 4.13
CA ALA A 30 20.89 -5.62 2.97
C ALA A 30 20.33 -7.01 3.32
N GLU A 31 20.65 -7.54 4.50
CA GLU A 31 20.10 -8.78 5.04
C GLU A 31 18.64 -8.65 5.47
N LYS A 32 18.29 -7.48 6.01
CA LYS A 32 16.91 -7.16 6.42
C LYS A 32 16.02 -6.82 5.22
N TYR A 33 16.60 -6.22 4.17
CA TYR A 33 15.87 -5.81 2.99
C TYR A 33 15.17 -7.01 2.34
N ARG A 34 13.88 -6.82 2.09
CA ARG A 34 13.06 -7.69 1.25
C ARG A 34 12.59 -6.81 0.11
N GLU A 35 12.69 -7.35 -1.10
CA GLU A 35 12.15 -6.68 -2.27
C GLU A 35 10.68 -6.34 -1.99
N PRO A 36 10.28 -5.07 -2.18
CA PRO A 36 8.88 -4.71 -2.01
C PRO A 36 8.04 -5.57 -2.96
N TRP A 37 6.78 -5.80 -2.58
CA TRP A 37 5.81 -6.60 -3.34
C TRP A 37 5.84 -6.26 -4.84
N GLU A 38 5.54 -7.24 -5.71
CA GLU A 38 5.51 -7.12 -7.19
C GLU A 38 4.48 -6.11 -7.75
N GLY A 39 4.01 -5.18 -6.92
CA GLY A 39 2.94 -4.25 -7.21
C GLY A 39 1.58 -4.95 -7.28
N TYR A 40 0.65 -4.31 -7.98
CA TYR A 40 -0.69 -4.86 -8.20
C TYR A 40 -0.84 -5.50 -9.58
N GLY A 41 0.27 -5.93 -10.21
CA GLY A 41 0.23 -6.60 -11.51
C GLY A 41 -0.73 -7.79 -11.52
N TRP A 42 -0.83 -8.50 -10.39
CA TRP A 42 -1.78 -9.59 -10.20
C TRP A 42 -3.20 -9.20 -10.60
N ILE A 43 -3.71 -8.00 -10.24
CA ILE A 43 -5.12 -7.65 -10.44
C ILE A 43 -5.48 -7.25 -11.88
N THR A 44 -4.49 -6.89 -12.69
CA THR A 44 -4.67 -6.31 -14.03
C THR A 44 -5.43 -7.19 -15.05
N PRO A 45 -5.49 -8.54 -14.94
CA PRO A 45 -6.35 -9.35 -15.80
C PRO A 45 -7.86 -9.22 -15.50
N TRP A 46 -8.24 -8.71 -14.33
CA TRP A 46 -9.66 -8.64 -13.90
C TRP A 46 -10.20 -7.22 -13.77
N VAL A 47 -9.32 -6.22 -13.74
CA VAL A 47 -9.69 -4.83 -13.47
C VAL A 47 -8.99 -3.92 -14.47
N GLY A 48 -9.78 -3.11 -15.17
CA GLY A 48 -9.33 -2.13 -16.15
C GLY A 48 -9.19 -0.72 -15.58
N TYR A 49 -8.68 0.17 -16.42
CA TYR A 49 -8.60 1.59 -16.09
C TYR A 49 -10.00 2.19 -15.92
N GLY A 50 -10.24 2.89 -14.82
CA GLY A 50 -11.52 3.52 -14.49
C GLY A 50 -12.52 2.65 -13.75
N ASP A 51 -12.26 1.34 -13.60
CA ASP A 51 -13.11 0.45 -12.82
C ASP A 51 -13.11 0.85 -11.33
N VAL A 52 -14.24 0.67 -10.65
CA VAL A 52 -14.37 0.94 -9.21
C VAL A 52 -14.47 -0.39 -8.46
N VAL A 53 -13.53 -0.64 -7.54
CA VAL A 53 -13.45 -1.90 -6.79
C VAL A 53 -13.74 -1.73 -5.30
N MET A 54 -14.31 -2.77 -4.69
CA MET A 54 -14.43 -2.90 -3.24
C MET A 54 -13.13 -3.49 -2.68
N ALA A 55 -12.46 -2.76 -1.78
CA ALA A 55 -11.20 -3.19 -1.18
C ALA A 55 -11.25 -3.14 0.36
N ARG A 56 -11.08 -4.30 1.00
CA ARG A 56 -11.19 -4.43 2.46
C ARG A 56 -9.91 -4.04 3.17
N GLU A 57 -8.82 -4.71 2.83
CA GLU A 57 -7.53 -4.61 3.51
C GLU A 57 -6.72 -3.41 3.02
N PHE A 58 -5.93 -2.81 3.91
CA PHE A 58 -5.17 -1.59 3.62
C PHE A 58 -4.30 -1.71 2.35
N PRO A 59 -3.51 -2.79 2.15
CA PRO A 59 -2.74 -2.94 0.91
C PRO A 59 -3.63 -2.96 -0.34
N SER A 60 -4.80 -3.60 -0.29
CA SER A 60 -5.73 -3.62 -1.43
C SER A 60 -6.35 -2.25 -1.72
N ARG A 61 -6.42 -1.36 -0.73
CA ARG A 61 -6.94 0.01 -0.95
C ARG A 61 -5.95 0.95 -1.62
N LEU A 62 -4.71 0.50 -1.84
CA LEU A 62 -3.67 1.24 -2.57
C LEU A 62 -3.57 0.80 -4.05
N ILE A 63 -4.46 -0.09 -4.51
CA ILE A 63 -4.60 -0.49 -5.92
C ILE A 63 -4.80 0.70 -6.90
N PRO A 64 -5.34 1.89 -6.53
CA PRO A 64 -5.50 2.97 -7.50
C PRO A 64 -4.24 3.40 -8.24
N ALA A 65 -3.06 3.05 -7.74
CA ALA A 65 -1.80 3.18 -8.46
C ALA A 65 -1.77 2.45 -9.84
N THR A 66 -2.69 1.53 -10.12
CA THR A 66 -2.79 0.80 -11.40
C THR A 66 -3.95 1.22 -12.30
N GLY A 67 -4.64 2.32 -11.99
CA GLY A 67 -5.68 2.92 -12.85
C GLY A 67 -7.13 2.59 -12.48
N ALA A 68 -7.36 1.67 -11.55
CA ALA A 68 -8.68 1.46 -10.94
C ALA A 68 -8.94 2.49 -9.82
N TYR A 69 -10.18 2.66 -9.41
CA TYR A 69 -10.57 3.42 -8.22
C TYR A 69 -11.05 2.48 -7.12
N THR A 70 -10.91 2.89 -5.86
CA THR A 70 -11.45 2.15 -4.72
C THR A 70 -12.58 2.94 -4.11
N VAL A 71 -13.64 2.25 -3.67
CA VAL A 71 -14.76 2.92 -2.99
C VAL A 71 -14.25 3.64 -1.73
N ALA A 72 -13.44 2.96 -0.91
CA ALA A 72 -12.75 3.59 0.20
C ALA A 72 -11.23 3.50 -0.03
N PRO A 73 -10.54 4.61 -0.31
CA PRO A 73 -9.09 4.61 -0.52
C PRO A 73 -8.32 4.29 0.75
N GLY A 74 -7.06 3.89 0.57
CA GLY A 74 -6.14 3.61 1.68
C GLY A 74 -5.63 4.89 2.34
N TYR A 75 -5.59 5.98 1.59
CA TYR A 75 -5.31 7.31 2.10
C TYR A 75 -6.60 7.95 2.58
N THR A 76 -6.57 8.54 3.78
CA THR A 76 -7.72 9.22 4.35
C THR A 76 -8.07 10.44 3.53
N ASP A 77 -9.34 10.60 3.21
CA ASP A 77 -9.85 11.68 2.37
C ASP A 77 -10.71 12.63 3.20
N PHE A 78 -10.08 13.25 4.19
CA PHE A 78 -10.72 14.10 5.19
C PHE A 78 -11.47 15.31 4.61
N PHE A 79 -11.26 15.62 3.33
CA PHE A 79 -11.88 16.75 2.65
C PHE A 79 -13.20 16.39 1.97
N LEU A 80 -13.55 15.09 1.91
CA LEU A 80 -14.80 14.63 1.33
C LEU A 80 -15.78 14.20 2.42
N ASP A 81 -16.93 14.87 2.43
CA ASP A 81 -17.98 14.67 3.44
C ASP A 81 -18.57 13.24 3.44
N ASP A 82 -18.41 12.49 2.34
CA ASP A 82 -18.93 11.13 2.16
C ASP A 82 -17.95 10.03 2.57
N GLU A 83 -16.76 10.36 3.11
CA GLU A 83 -15.74 9.36 3.49
C GLU A 83 -16.31 8.25 4.39
N GLY A 84 -17.08 8.65 5.41
CA GLY A 84 -17.71 7.71 6.33
C GLY A 84 -18.70 6.77 5.65
N GLU A 85 -19.46 7.26 4.67
CA GLU A 85 -20.42 6.47 3.90
C GLU A 85 -19.70 5.43 3.04
N ARG A 86 -18.62 5.83 2.36
CA ARG A 86 -17.81 4.93 1.53
C ARG A 86 -17.16 3.81 2.34
N VAL A 87 -16.60 4.14 3.51
CA VAL A 87 -16.06 3.14 4.45
C VAL A 87 -17.17 2.21 4.97
N GLY A 88 -18.35 2.75 5.27
CA GLY A 88 -19.53 1.99 5.66
C GLY A 88 -19.99 1.01 4.58
N ALA A 89 -20.01 1.45 3.32
CA ALA A 89 -20.37 0.62 2.17
C ALA A 89 -19.43 -0.58 2.00
N VAL A 90 -18.11 -0.37 2.10
CA VAL A 90 -17.11 -1.44 2.07
C VAL A 90 -17.34 -2.43 3.20
N ARG A 91 -17.56 -1.95 4.44
CA ARG A 91 -17.85 -2.82 5.59
C ARG A 91 -19.10 -3.66 5.37
N ARG A 92 -20.17 -3.05 4.84
CA ARG A 92 -21.42 -3.75 4.55
C ARG A 92 -21.24 -4.80 3.46
N TYR A 93 -20.56 -4.47 2.37
CA TYR A 93 -20.30 -5.39 1.26
C TYR A 93 -19.60 -6.68 1.74
N PHE A 94 -18.55 -6.54 2.55
CA PHE A 94 -17.80 -7.68 3.10
C PHE A 94 -18.40 -8.30 4.36
N SER A 95 -19.53 -7.78 4.87
CA SER A 95 -20.23 -8.38 6.03
C SER A 95 -21.12 -9.56 5.64
N VAL A 96 -21.47 -9.67 4.36
CA VAL A 96 -22.29 -10.76 3.82
C VAL A 96 -21.34 -11.84 3.30
N GLY A 97 -21.09 -12.88 4.09
CA GLY A 97 -20.24 -14.01 3.69
C GLY A 97 -19.15 -14.42 4.68
N VAL A 98 -19.31 -14.11 5.98
CA VAL A 98 -18.63 -14.84 7.07
C VAL A 98 -19.53 -15.99 7.51
#